data_AF-A0ABD0PQ85-F1
#
_entry.id   AF-A0ABD0PQ85-F1
#
_cell.length_a   1.000
_cell.length_b   1.000
_cell.length_c   1.000
_cell.angle_alpha   90.00
_cell.angle_beta   90.00
_cell.angle_gamma   90.00
#
_symmetry.space_group_name_H-M   'P 1'
#
loop_
_entity.id
_entity.type
_entity.pdbx_description
1 polymer ?
#
loop_
_entity_poly.entity_id
_entity_poly.type
_entity_poly.pdbx_seq_one_letter_code
_entity_poly.pdbx_strand_id
1 'polypeptide(L)' 'DVLQLGEEVVSEPYYCQLEAETCRVFTEQLGRFALVGESLSMAAAKRLKLLLFAPAYCSTLEYNIRVYCMDDTQDLLK' A
#
# COMPACT_ATOMS: atom_id res chain seq x y z
N ASP A 1 6.37 13.96 -13.24
CA ASP A 1 5.13 14.72 -12.98
C ASP A 1 4.36 14.09 -11.85
N VAL A 2 3.55 14.88 -11.15
CA VAL A 2 2.71 14.46 -10.02
C VAL A 2 1.27 14.78 -10.38
N LEU A 3 0.43 13.75 -10.47
CA LEU A 3 -1.02 13.91 -10.57
C LEU A 3 -1.59 14.08 -9.16
N GLN A 4 -2.27 15.19 -8.91
CA GLN A 4 -2.98 15.42 -7.65
C GLN A 4 -4.42 14.94 -7.76
N LEU A 5 -4.78 13.94 -6.96
CA LEU A 5 -6.11 13.34 -6.98
C LEU A 5 -7.18 14.35 -6.56
N GLY A 6 -8.24 14.48 -7.37
CA GLY A 6 -9.31 15.45 -7.18
C GLY A 6 -9.03 16.85 -7.77
N GLU A 7 -7.80 17.08 -8.26
CA GLU A 7 -7.42 18.30 -8.99
C GLU A 7 -7.03 17.98 -10.46
N GLU A 8 -7.49 16.83 -10.97
CA GLU A 8 -7.19 16.37 -12.32
C GLU A 8 -7.74 17.32 -13.40
N VAL A 9 -6.92 17.66 -14.40
CA VAL A 9 -7.34 18.47 -15.55
C VAL A 9 -7.61 17.56 -16.75
N VAL A 10 -8.69 17.81 -17.49
CA VAL A 10 -9.12 17.02 -18.68
C VAL A 10 -8.00 16.86 -19.73
N SER A 11 -7.06 17.79 -19.79
CA SER A 11 -5.94 17.75 -20.75
C SER A 11 -4.79 16.83 -20.33
N GLU A 12 -4.79 16.30 -19.10
CA GLU A 12 -3.70 15.43 -18.66
C GLU A 12 -3.81 14.02 -19.27
N PRO A 13 -2.69 13.42 -19.71
CA PRO A 13 -2.69 12.09 -20.31
C PRO A 13 -2.76 10.96 -19.25
N TYR A 14 -3.15 11.29 -18.02
CA TYR A 14 -3.20 10.42 -16.86
C TYR A 14 -4.50 10.63 -16.08
N TYR A 15 -5.09 9.55 -15.59
CA TYR A 15 -6.22 9.57 -14.67
C TYR A 15 -6.05 8.44 -13.64
N CYS A 16 -6.13 8.71 -12.33
CA CYS A 16 -6.21 7.63 -11.31
C CYS A 16 -7.59 7.59 -10.70
N GLN A 17 -8.20 6.41 -10.78
CA GLN A 17 -9.39 6.08 -10.01
C GLN A 17 -8.94 5.48 -8.67
N LEU A 18 -9.16 6.20 -7.57
CA LEU A 18 -8.90 5.73 -6.21
C LEU A 18 -10.14 5.07 -5.61
N GLU A 19 -9.98 3.82 -5.17
CA GLU A 19 -10.99 3.05 -4.42
C GLU A 19 -10.49 2.77 -2.99
N ALA A 20 -11.33 2.13 -2.17
CA ALA A 20 -10.99 1.82 -0.78
C ALA A 20 -9.70 0.98 -0.62
N GLU A 21 -9.39 0.11 -1.59
CA GLU A 21 -8.25 -0.82 -1.50
C GLU A 21 -7.32 -0.81 -2.71
N THR A 22 -7.66 -0.10 -3.79
CA THR A 22 -6.88 -0.10 -5.04
C THR A 22 -6.85 1.30 -5.67
N CYS A 23 -5.79 1.66 -6.39
CA CYS A 23 -5.80 2.76 -7.37
C CYS A 23 -5.57 2.14 -8.75
N ARG A 24 -6.39 2.54 -9.72
CA ARG A 24 -6.21 2.19 -11.13
C ARG A 24 -5.75 3.43 -11.88
N VAL A 25 -4.57 3.35 -12.49
CA VAL A 25 -4.01 4.43 -13.32
C VAL A 25 -4.32 4.14 -14.78
N PHE A 26 -5.01 5.06 -15.43
CA PHE A 26 -5.27 5.11 -16.86
C PHE A 26 -4.28 6.08 -17.50
N THR A 27 -3.64 5.66 -18.57
CA THR A 27 -2.62 6.45 -19.26
C THR A 27 -2.48 6.04 -20.71
N GLU A 28 -2.13 7.00 -21.56
CA GLU A 28 -1.79 6.74 -22.97
C GLU A 28 -0.35 6.25 -23.17
N GLN A 29 0.49 6.31 -22.13
CA GLN A 29 1.92 5.98 -22.21
C GLN A 29 2.35 5.02 -21.10
N LEU A 30 3.19 4.04 -21.44
CA LEU A 30 3.81 3.17 -20.44
C LEU A 30 4.85 3.94 -19.62
N GLY A 31 4.93 3.62 -18.33
CA GLY A 31 5.83 4.31 -17.41
C GLY A 31 5.97 3.61 -16.06
N ARG A 32 6.74 4.22 -15.17
CA ARG A 32 6.85 3.81 -13.77
C ARG A 32 6.04 4.79 -12.93
N PHE A 33 5.10 4.26 -12.16
CA PHE A 33 4.19 5.05 -11.35
C PHE A 33 4.30 4.62 -9.89
N ALA A 34 4.06 5.55 -8.98
CA ALA A 34 3.95 5.29 -7.56
C ALA A 34 2.79 6.09 -7.00
N LEU A 35 1.95 5.46 -6.18
CA LEU A 35 0.92 6.15 -5.40
C LEU A 35 1.53 6.60 -4.08
N VAL A 36 1.45 7.90 -3.82
CA VAL A 36 1.93 8.53 -2.58
C VAL A 36 0.79 9.32 -1.95
N GLY A 37 0.90 9.59 -0.65
CA GLY A 37 -0.07 10.41 0.06
C GLY A 37 0.59 11.15 1.22
N GLU A 38 0.19 12.40 1.41
CA GLU A 38 0.56 13.22 2.55
C GLU A 38 -0.71 13.76 3.22
N SER A 39 -0.64 14.04 4.51
CA SER A 39 -1.74 14.69 5.22
C SER A 39 -1.22 15.55 6.35
N LEU A 40 -1.81 16.73 6.49
CA LEU A 40 -1.64 17.59 7.67
C LEU A 40 -2.68 17.25 8.76
N SER A 41 -3.63 16.36 8.48
CA SER A 41 -4.68 15.96 9.40
C SER A 41 -4.26 14.78 10.25
N MET A 42 -4.52 14.86 11.55
CA MET A 42 -4.38 13.70 12.47
C MET A 42 -5.44 12.63 12.25
N ALA A 43 -6.47 12.90 11.45
CA ALA A 43 -7.51 11.93 11.12
C ALA A 43 -7.12 10.99 9.97
N ALA A 44 -6.04 11.28 9.25
CA ALA A 44 -5.55 10.41 8.18
C ALA A 44 -5.06 9.07 8.76
N ALA A 45 -5.48 7.97 8.13
CA ALA A 45 -5.15 6.62 8.57
C ALA A 45 -4.63 5.77 7.41
N LYS A 46 -3.72 4.84 7.72
CA LYS A 46 -3.23 3.80 6.80
C LYS A 46 -3.57 2.43 7.38
N ARG A 47 -4.04 1.53 6.51
CA ARG A 47 -4.25 0.12 6.89
C ARG A 47 -2.91 -0.61 6.89
N LEU A 48 -2.69 -1.41 7.93
CA LEU A 48 -1.52 -2.27 8.10
C LEU A 48 -1.97 -3.71 8.36
N LYS A 49 -1.15 -4.67 7.94
CA LYS A 49 -1.30 -6.08 8.26
C LYS A 49 -0.22 -6.50 9.25
N LEU A 50 -0.62 -7.30 10.24
CA LEU A 50 0.31 -7.95 11.16
C LEU A 50 0.54 -9.39 10.69
N LEU A 51 1.80 -9.75 10.42
CA LEU A 51 2.19 -11.11 10.10
C LEU A 51 2.98 -11.71 11.25
N LEU A 52 2.58 -12.92 11.66
CA LEU A 52 3.21 -13.64 12.75
C LEU A 52 3.83 -14.92 12.21
N PHE A 53 5.12 -15.11 12.49
CA PHE A 53 5.84 -16.31 12.12
C PHE A 53 6.47 -16.92 13.36
N ALA A 54 6.20 -18.20 13.58
CA ALA A 54 6.82 -18.98 14.63
C ALA A 54 7.29 -20.33 14.08
N PRO A 55 8.24 -21.01 14.74
CA PRO A 55 8.63 -22.36 14.36
C PRO A 55 7.41 -23.30 14.40
N ALA A 56 7.22 -24.11 13.35
CA ALA A 56 6.15 -25.10 13.32
C ALA A 56 6.36 -26.25 14.33
N TYR A 57 7.61 -26.44 14.75
CA TYR A 57 8.00 -27.38 15.79
C TYR A 57 9.06 -26.74 16.69
N CYS A 58 9.00 -27.02 17.99
CA CYS A 58 9.96 -26.54 18.97
C CYS A 58 10.34 -27.69 19.90
N SER A 59 11.63 -28.04 19.94
CA SER A 59 12.19 -29.05 20.86
C SER A 59 12.95 -28.43 22.03
N THR A 60 12.99 -27.09 22.11
CA THR A 60 13.69 -26.32 23.14
C THR A 60 12.70 -25.68 24.10
N LEU A 61 13.19 -25.28 25.29
CA LEU A 61 12.39 -24.51 26.27
C LEU A 61 12.18 -23.05 25.85
N GLU A 62 13.01 -22.55 24.92
CA GLU A 62 12.88 -21.21 24.36
C GLU A 62 11.98 -21.23 23.11
N TYR A 63 11.03 -20.31 23.04
CA TYR A 63 10.10 -20.14 21.92
C TYR A 63 10.03 -18.68 21.49
N ASN A 64 10.18 -18.43 20.20
CA ASN A 64 10.25 -17.09 19.63
C ASN A 64 9.18 -16.89 18.55
N ILE A 65 8.50 -15.75 18.58
CA ILE A 65 7.52 -15.32 17.58
C ILE A 65 8.06 -14.05 16.91
N ARG A 66 8.11 -14.05 15.58
CA ARG A 66 8.45 -12.87 14.79
C ARG A 66 7.15 -12.17 14.38
N VAL A 67 7.04 -10.89 14.72
CA VAL A 67 5.90 -10.04 14.39
C VAL A 67 6.35 -9.00 13.38
N TYR A 68 5.68 -8.93 12.24
CA TYR A 68 5.92 -7.96 11.18
C TYR A 68 4.72 -7.03 11.04
N CYS A 69 4.97 -5.73 11.05
CA CYS A 69 3.99 -4.69 10.71
C CYS A 69 4.21 -4.28 9.27
N MET A 70 3.30 -4.67 8.38
CA MET A 70 3.47 -4.53 6.95
C MET A 70 2.34 -3.71 6.33
N ASP A 71 2.59 -3.17 5.14
CA ASP A 71 1.57 -2.48 4.37
C ASP A 71 0.46 -3.43 3.92
N ASP A 72 -0.80 -3.00 4.08
CA ASP A 72 -1.96 -3.77 3.68
C ASP A 72 -2.15 -3.75 2.15
N THR A 73 -1.31 -4.50 1.44
CA THR A 73 -1.37 -4.69 -0.01
C THR A 73 -1.65 -6.16 -0.35
N GLN A 74 -2.19 -6.41 -1.55
CA GLN A 74 -2.55 -7.78 -1.98
C GLN A 74 -1.32 -8.67 -2.19
N ASP A 75 -0.18 -8.07 -2.53
CA ASP A 75 1.06 -8.80 -2.85
C ASP A 75 1.92 -9.15 -1.64
N LEU A 76 1.47 -8.83 -0.43
CA LEU A 76 2.25 -8.96 0.79
C LEU A 76 2.67 -10.42 1.11
N LEU A 77 1.88 -11.40 0.70
CA LEU A 77 2.05 -12.82 1.04
C LEU A 77 2.57 -13.69 -0.13
N LYS A 78 3.19 -13.07 -1.14
CA LYS A 78 3.81 -13.78 -2.26
C LYS A 78 5.18 -14.35 -1.91
#